data_AF-A0A842NZ39-F1
#
_entry.id   AF-A0A842NZ39-F1
#
_cell.length_a   1.000
_cell.length_b   1.000
_cell.length_c   1.000
_cell.angle_alpha   90.00
_cell.angle_beta   90.00
_cell.angle_gamma   90.00
#
_symmetry.space_group_name_H-M   'P 1'
#
loop_
_entity.id
_entity.type
_entity.pdbx_description
1 polymer ?
#
loop_
_entity_poly.entity_id
_entity_poly.type
_entity_poly.pdbx_seq_one_letter_code
_entity_poly.pdbx_strand_id
1 'polypeptide(L)'
;MLWFVGLGISGFKSIPSEALDVLSKADIVYLEQFTSPIAKSDLTKIKNATKGEFRLAKRWLVEDGSEILKNAKKKKVVLLAYGDPYIATTHIELRTRAIEDKIKTYSIHAASSLTSMIGECGLHFYKVGRIATIMSEMKSLTTPYYVIYKNIIEGNHTVLLLEYNQDKDFFLDPKDALNGLLETEKGQIRNVISPSTYVIIASRIGFKDQSIISGKISSLKKTDFGKPPHTVIIPGRLHFTESDALKIFGQCVDEPFDNTEKTEKISIQMMKKYVPMVREALEEVEPLYKDQKEFQGILENAELYVKDAEKFLEDGQDEVAILSIGYADGLVDALRLAKGLEPKM
;
A
#
# COMPACT_ATOMS: atom_id res chain seq x y z
N MET A 1 2.49 32.18 -14.45
CA MET A 1 2.42 30.75 -14.82
C MET A 1 3.05 29.93 -13.71
N LEU A 2 2.64 28.67 -13.56
CA LEU A 2 3.16 27.76 -12.55
C LEU A 2 3.68 26.47 -13.20
N TRP A 3 4.93 26.11 -12.92
CA TRP A 3 5.56 24.88 -13.36
C TRP A 3 5.65 23.89 -12.20
N PHE A 4 5.33 22.63 -12.46
CA PHE A 4 5.57 21.52 -11.54
C PHE A 4 6.70 20.67 -12.12
N VAL A 5 7.81 20.56 -11.41
CA VAL A 5 9.05 20.01 -11.99
C VAL A 5 9.63 18.94 -11.08
N GLY A 6 9.85 17.76 -11.65
CA GLY A 6 10.54 16.66 -11.00
C GLY A 6 12.06 16.80 -11.09
N LEU A 7 12.76 16.45 -10.02
CA LEU A 7 14.23 16.45 -9.96
C LEU A 7 14.86 15.10 -10.30
N GLY A 8 14.08 14.03 -10.34
CA GLY A 8 14.59 12.66 -10.40
C GLY A 8 15.09 12.15 -9.05
N ILE A 9 15.77 11.01 -9.05
CA ILE A 9 16.17 10.28 -7.83
C ILE A 9 17.68 10.17 -7.58
N SER A 10 18.51 10.78 -8.42
CA SER A 10 19.98 10.67 -8.33
C SER A 10 20.65 12.04 -8.14
N GLY A 11 20.00 12.90 -7.36
CA GLY A 11 20.48 14.24 -7.04
C GLY A 11 20.48 15.18 -8.24
N PHE A 12 21.33 16.21 -8.24
CA PHE A 12 21.31 17.26 -9.26
C PHE A 12 21.50 16.75 -10.70
N LYS A 13 22.18 15.61 -10.88
CA LYS A 13 22.48 15.04 -12.20
C LYS A 13 21.28 14.36 -12.86
N SER A 14 20.26 13.96 -12.11
CA SER A 14 19.05 13.33 -12.66
C SER A 14 18.01 14.35 -13.13
N ILE A 15 18.25 15.64 -12.92
CA ILE A 15 17.32 16.69 -13.33
C ILE A 15 17.26 16.71 -14.87
N PRO A 16 16.06 16.62 -15.48
CA PRO A 16 15.91 16.74 -16.92
C PRO A 16 16.54 18.03 -17.45
N SER A 17 17.17 17.99 -18.63
CA SER A 17 17.81 19.19 -19.20
C SER A 17 16.83 20.35 -19.42
N GLU A 18 15.58 20.04 -19.77
CA GLU A 18 14.51 21.03 -19.89
C GLU A 18 14.19 21.72 -18.56
N ALA A 19 14.24 20.99 -17.44
CA ALA A 19 14.02 21.58 -16.11
C ALA A 19 15.10 22.61 -15.75
N LEU A 20 16.35 22.38 -16.14
CA LEU A 20 17.43 23.35 -15.92
C LEU A 20 17.19 24.66 -16.71
N ASP A 21 16.68 24.57 -17.93
CA ASP A 21 16.30 25.75 -18.72
C ASP A 21 15.17 26.54 -18.04
N VAL A 22 14.14 25.84 -17.56
CA VAL A 22 13.02 26.45 -16.81
C VAL A 22 13.51 27.13 -15.53
N LEU A 23 14.36 26.47 -14.74
CA LEU A 23 14.93 27.04 -13.51
C LEU A 23 15.76 28.30 -13.78
N SER A 24 16.50 28.33 -14.90
CA SER A 24 17.31 29.49 -15.28
C SER A 24 16.47 30.72 -15.69
N LYS A 25 15.19 30.51 -16.04
CA LYS A 25 14.23 31.53 -16.49
C LYS A 25 13.14 31.84 -15.47
N ALA A 26 13.12 31.15 -14.34
CA ALA A 26 12.13 31.30 -13.28
C ALA A 26 12.38 32.58 -12.47
N ASP A 27 11.30 33.26 -12.09
CA ASP A 27 11.36 34.41 -11.18
C ASP A 27 11.39 33.94 -9.73
N ILE A 28 10.66 32.85 -9.42
CA ILE A 28 10.61 32.24 -8.09
C ILE A 28 10.59 30.71 -8.23
N VAL A 29 11.44 30.04 -7.46
CA VAL A 29 11.51 28.59 -7.34
C VAL A 29 11.22 28.21 -5.89
N TYR A 30 10.18 27.42 -5.69
CA TYR A 30 9.85 26.74 -4.45
C TYR A 30 10.37 25.30 -4.54
N LEU A 31 11.20 24.88 -3.59
CA LEU A 31 11.61 23.49 -3.46
C LEU A 31 10.94 22.89 -2.22
N GLU A 32 10.06 21.93 -2.42
CA GLU A 32 9.57 21.13 -1.31
C GLU A 32 10.60 20.08 -0.88
N GLN A 33 10.58 19.73 0.40
CA GLN A 33 11.48 18.73 0.99
C GLN A 33 10.74 17.82 1.98
N PHE A 34 9.41 17.90 2.04
CA PHE A 34 8.60 17.15 3.01
C PHE A 34 8.07 15.85 2.44
N THR A 35 8.16 15.65 1.13
CA THR A 35 7.83 14.37 0.47
C THR A 35 9.05 13.43 0.42
N SER A 36 10.26 13.98 0.31
CA SER A 36 11.51 13.20 0.29
C SER A 36 12.72 14.06 0.68
N PRO A 37 13.75 13.47 1.35
CA PRO A 37 14.96 14.19 1.70
C PRO A 37 15.81 14.55 0.46
N ILE A 38 16.56 15.64 0.57
CA ILE A 38 17.51 16.11 -0.46
C ILE A 38 18.86 16.39 0.19
N ALA A 39 19.95 15.88 -0.40
CA ALA A 39 21.30 16.11 0.10
C ALA A 39 21.68 17.60 0.03
N LYS A 40 22.38 18.11 1.06
CA LYS A 40 22.82 19.52 1.13
C LYS A 40 23.63 19.94 -0.11
N SER A 41 24.47 19.04 -0.62
CA SER A 41 25.26 19.29 -1.83
C SER A 41 24.41 19.49 -3.09
N ASP A 42 23.29 18.78 -3.20
CA ASP A 42 22.39 18.92 -4.34
C ASP A 42 21.54 20.18 -4.19
N LEU A 43 21.09 20.49 -2.98
CA LEU A 43 20.40 21.74 -2.67
C LEU A 43 21.22 22.97 -3.13
N THR A 44 22.52 23.01 -2.83
CA THR A 44 23.40 24.09 -3.29
C THR A 44 23.46 24.18 -4.81
N LYS A 45 23.54 23.04 -5.51
CA LYS A 45 23.59 23.03 -6.98
C LYS A 45 22.28 23.47 -7.61
N ILE A 46 21.14 23.02 -7.08
CA ILE A 46 19.80 23.44 -7.53
C ILE A 46 19.63 24.96 -7.33
N LYS A 47 20.04 25.47 -6.16
CA LYS A 47 20.01 26.91 -5.89
C LYS A 47 20.88 27.68 -6.88
N ASN A 48 22.09 27.20 -7.20
CA ASN A 48 22.97 27.84 -8.18
C ASN A 48 22.45 27.78 -9.62
N ALA A 49 21.65 26.75 -9.97
CA ALA A 49 20.98 26.66 -11.26
C ALA A 49 19.76 27.59 -11.38
N THR A 50 19.28 28.12 -10.25
CA THR A 50 18.15 29.04 -10.19
C THR A 50 18.64 30.49 -10.28
N LYS A 51 18.16 31.26 -11.27
CA LYS A 51 18.48 32.70 -11.37
C LYS A 51 17.56 33.57 -10.52
N GLY A 52 16.30 33.16 -10.37
CA GLY A 52 15.31 33.88 -9.59
C GLY A 52 15.46 33.67 -8.08
N GLU A 53 14.42 34.06 -7.35
CA GLU A 53 14.36 33.81 -5.92
C GLU A 53 14.19 32.31 -5.64
N PHE A 54 15.01 31.76 -4.74
CA PHE A 54 14.95 30.36 -4.33
C PHE A 54 14.44 30.23 -2.89
N ARG A 55 13.34 29.50 -2.69
CA ARG A 55 12.68 29.30 -1.40
C ARG A 55 12.51 27.82 -1.10
N LEU A 56 12.84 27.43 0.14
CA LEU A 56 12.43 26.13 0.67
C LEU A 56 10.95 26.21 1.07
N ALA A 57 10.16 25.26 0.60
CA ALA A 57 8.72 25.20 0.82
C ALA A 57 8.39 24.11 1.85
N LYS A 58 7.78 24.53 2.96
CA LYS A 58 7.23 23.61 3.97
C LYS A 58 5.89 23.04 3.49
N ARG A 59 5.46 21.92 4.09
CA ARG A 59 4.18 21.26 3.77
C ARG A 59 3.00 22.22 3.75
N TRP A 60 2.80 22.96 4.84
CA TRP A 60 1.69 23.90 4.97
C TRP A 60 1.69 24.99 3.90
N LEU A 61 2.85 25.43 3.40
CA LEU A 61 2.94 26.47 2.36
C LEU A 61 2.46 25.94 1.02
N VAL A 62 2.83 24.70 0.68
CA VAL A 62 2.43 24.05 -0.57
C VAL A 62 0.95 23.64 -0.51
N GLU A 63 0.49 23.11 0.62
CA GLU A 63 -0.90 22.71 0.82
C GLU A 63 -1.85 23.92 0.92
N ASP A 64 -1.47 25.01 1.60
CA ASP A 64 -2.22 26.26 1.57
C ASP A 64 -2.21 26.86 0.16
N GLY A 65 -1.05 26.90 -0.51
CA GLY A 65 -0.92 27.29 -1.91
C GLY A 65 -1.16 28.77 -2.21
N SER A 66 -1.73 29.57 -1.31
CA SER A 66 -2.17 30.95 -1.57
C SER A 66 -1.03 31.83 -2.05
N GLU A 67 0.16 31.70 -1.44
CA GLU A 67 1.35 32.43 -1.83
C GLU A 67 1.82 32.05 -3.24
N ILE A 68 1.93 30.73 -3.51
CA ILE A 68 2.40 30.20 -4.79
C ILE A 68 1.48 30.67 -5.92
N LEU A 69 0.16 30.54 -5.72
CA LEU A 69 -0.85 30.96 -6.68
C LEU A 69 -0.83 32.47 -6.92
N LYS A 70 -0.76 33.29 -5.86
CA LYS A 70 -0.67 34.75 -5.97
C LYS A 70 0.56 35.17 -6.77
N ASN A 71 1.71 34.56 -6.53
CA ASN A 71 2.93 34.83 -7.29
C ASN A 71 2.80 34.36 -8.75
N ALA A 72 2.23 33.17 -8.98
CA ALA A 72 2.06 32.62 -10.31
C ALA A 72 1.10 33.41 -11.20
N LYS A 73 0.24 34.28 -10.65
CA LYS A 73 -0.56 35.23 -11.46
C LYS A 73 0.29 36.27 -12.19
N LYS A 74 1.46 36.64 -11.66
CA LYS A 74 2.30 37.73 -12.19
C LYS A 74 3.70 37.30 -12.63
N LYS A 75 4.17 36.14 -12.16
CA LYS A 75 5.54 35.67 -12.32
C LYS A 75 5.60 34.28 -12.94
N LYS A 76 6.79 33.88 -13.37
CA LYS A 76 7.17 32.50 -13.69
C LYS A 76 7.57 31.80 -12.40
N VAL A 77 6.66 31.00 -11.86
CA VAL A 77 6.86 30.26 -10.61
C VAL A 77 7.10 28.79 -10.93
N VAL A 78 8.04 28.18 -10.21
CA VAL A 78 8.33 26.74 -10.28
C VAL A 78 8.14 26.13 -8.90
N LEU A 79 7.43 25.02 -8.81
CA LEU A 79 7.42 24.12 -7.67
C LEU A 79 8.21 22.87 -8.06
N LEU A 80 9.37 22.70 -7.41
CA LEU A 80 10.23 21.54 -7.54
C LEU A 80 9.85 20.48 -6.51
N ALA A 81 9.80 19.23 -6.96
CA ALA A 81 9.65 18.06 -6.11
C ALA A 81 10.76 17.03 -6.39
N TYR A 82 11.21 16.33 -5.36
CA TYR A 82 12.14 15.21 -5.56
C TYR A 82 11.42 14.03 -6.25
N GLY A 83 12.10 13.33 -7.16
CA GLY A 83 11.43 12.35 -8.02
C GLY A 83 10.54 13.01 -9.07
N ASP A 84 9.30 12.55 -9.19
CA ASP A 84 8.27 13.10 -10.10
C ASP A 84 7.26 13.95 -9.31
N PRO A 85 6.79 15.10 -9.84
CA PRO A 85 5.93 16.01 -9.09
C PRO A 85 4.56 15.44 -8.74
N TYR A 86 4.11 14.34 -9.35
CA TYR A 86 2.78 13.76 -9.14
C TYR A 86 2.77 12.34 -8.58
N ILE A 87 3.93 11.73 -8.38
CA ILE A 87 4.01 10.36 -7.85
C ILE A 87 4.17 10.41 -6.33
N ALA A 88 3.17 9.85 -5.63
CA ALA A 88 3.09 9.87 -4.16
C ALA A 88 3.08 11.29 -3.54
N THR A 89 2.50 12.26 -4.25
CA THR A 89 2.29 13.63 -3.76
C THR A 89 0.83 14.06 -3.98
N THR A 90 0.44 15.16 -3.36
CA THR A 90 -0.87 15.82 -3.56
C THR A 90 -0.77 17.07 -4.44
N HIS A 91 0.34 17.27 -5.16
CA HIS A 91 0.59 18.52 -5.90
C HIS A 91 -0.41 18.76 -7.05
N ILE A 92 -1.10 17.71 -7.50
CA ILE A 92 -2.18 17.82 -8.47
C ILE A 92 -3.31 18.72 -7.96
N GLU A 93 -3.57 18.75 -6.65
CA GLU A 93 -4.57 19.64 -6.04
C GLU A 93 -4.21 21.11 -6.27
N LEU A 94 -2.96 21.50 -6.00
CA LEU A 94 -2.48 22.86 -6.23
C LEU A 94 -2.53 23.23 -7.72
N ARG A 95 -2.26 22.26 -8.60
CA ARG A 95 -2.39 22.45 -10.05
C ARG A 95 -3.85 22.71 -10.45
N THR A 96 -4.80 21.98 -9.88
CA THR A 96 -6.24 22.18 -10.12
C THR A 96 -6.64 23.60 -9.74
N ARG A 97 -6.32 24.05 -8.53
CA ARG A 97 -6.59 25.43 -8.08
C ARG A 97 -5.95 26.48 -8.99
N ALA A 98 -4.72 26.25 -9.46
CA ALA A 98 -4.07 27.16 -10.41
C ALA A 98 -4.83 27.28 -11.74
N ILE A 99 -5.34 26.17 -12.28
CA ILE A 99 -6.11 26.17 -13.53
C ILE A 99 -7.45 26.89 -13.35
N GLU A 100 -8.15 26.65 -12.23
CA GLU A 100 -9.39 27.35 -11.89
C GLU A 100 -9.18 28.87 -11.79
N ASP A 101 -8.04 29.28 -11.21
CA ASP A 101 -7.57 30.67 -11.14
C ASP A 101 -7.05 31.24 -12.47
N LYS A 102 -7.21 30.50 -13.59
CA LYS A 102 -6.76 30.86 -14.94
C LYS A 102 -5.26 31.07 -15.05
N ILE A 103 -4.48 30.44 -14.18
CA ILE A 103 -3.02 30.43 -14.22
C ILE A 103 -2.59 29.30 -15.17
N LYS A 104 -1.80 29.63 -16.20
CA LYS A 104 -1.21 28.61 -17.07
C LYS A 104 -0.29 27.69 -16.25
N THR A 105 -0.52 26.38 -16.33
CA THR A 105 0.29 25.36 -15.67
C THR A 105 1.05 24.49 -16.67
N TYR A 106 2.24 24.03 -16.28
CA TYR A 106 3.06 23.11 -17.06
C TYR A 106 3.74 22.11 -16.13
N SER A 107 4.18 20.98 -16.69
CA SER A 107 4.78 19.89 -15.93
C SER A 107 6.03 19.38 -16.63
N ILE A 108 7.10 19.13 -15.88
CA ILE A 108 8.27 18.38 -16.34
C ILE A 108 8.40 17.17 -15.43
N HIS A 109 8.23 15.99 -16.03
CA HIS A 109 8.35 14.71 -15.34
C HIS A 109 9.82 14.30 -15.18
N ALA A 110 10.09 13.46 -14.19
CA ALA A 110 11.41 12.87 -13.98
C ALA A 110 11.29 11.46 -13.42
N ALA A 111 12.42 10.75 -13.31
CA ALA A 111 12.43 9.42 -12.71
C ALA A 111 11.88 9.46 -11.28
N SER A 112 11.01 8.52 -10.92
CA SER A 112 10.52 8.35 -9.56
C SER A 112 11.16 7.13 -8.91
N SER A 113 11.34 7.17 -7.60
CA SER A 113 11.86 6.04 -6.83
C SER A 113 10.89 4.88 -6.91
N LEU A 114 9.58 5.15 -6.89
CA LEU A 114 8.53 4.14 -6.98
C LEU A 114 8.61 3.31 -8.27
N THR A 115 8.90 3.94 -9.41
CA THR A 115 9.02 3.22 -10.68
C THR A 115 10.37 2.56 -10.82
N SER A 116 11.44 3.27 -10.47
CA SER A 116 12.82 2.79 -10.66
C SER A 116 13.13 1.60 -9.76
N MET A 117 12.67 1.65 -8.51
CA MET A 117 12.90 0.60 -7.50
C MET A 117 12.44 -0.78 -7.96
N ILE A 118 11.33 -0.86 -8.68
CA ILE A 118 10.79 -2.15 -9.14
C ILE A 118 11.76 -2.80 -10.14
N GLY A 119 12.31 -2.01 -11.06
CA GLY A 119 13.33 -2.46 -12.00
C GLY A 119 14.66 -2.79 -11.30
N GLU A 120 15.09 -1.95 -10.36
CA GLU A 120 16.30 -2.19 -9.55
C GLU A 120 16.20 -3.48 -8.73
N CYS A 121 15.00 -3.82 -8.23
CA CYS A 121 14.73 -5.10 -7.56
C CYS A 121 14.57 -6.28 -8.52
N GLY A 122 14.61 -6.08 -9.84
CA GLY A 122 14.42 -7.15 -10.82
C GLY A 122 12.97 -7.66 -10.92
N LEU A 123 12.02 -6.90 -10.38
CA LEU A 123 10.60 -7.22 -10.43
C LEU A 123 9.97 -6.65 -11.71
N HIS A 124 8.88 -7.27 -12.16
CA HIS A 124 8.12 -6.79 -13.30
C HIS A 124 7.13 -5.71 -12.87
N PHE A 125 7.26 -4.52 -13.47
CA PHE A 125 6.41 -3.38 -13.11
C PHE A 125 4.91 -3.62 -13.33
N TYR A 126 4.52 -4.40 -14.34
CA TYR A 126 3.12 -4.72 -14.61
C TYR A 126 2.46 -5.61 -13.55
N LYS A 127 3.25 -6.19 -12.62
CA LYS A 127 2.75 -6.99 -11.50
C LYS A 127 2.65 -6.20 -10.20
N VAL A 128 2.93 -4.90 -10.23
CA VAL A 128 2.76 -4.04 -9.06
C VAL A 128 1.28 -3.74 -8.87
N GLY A 129 0.76 -4.11 -7.70
CA GLY A 129 -0.62 -3.85 -7.30
C GLY A 129 -0.79 -2.47 -6.68
N ARG A 130 -1.83 -2.32 -5.85
CA ARG A 130 -2.08 -1.07 -5.13
C ARG A 130 -0.94 -0.78 -4.15
N ILE A 131 -0.45 0.46 -4.18
CA ILE A 131 0.59 0.96 -3.28
C ILE A 131 -0.07 1.49 -1.98
N ALA A 132 0.61 1.32 -0.85
CA ALA A 132 0.19 1.91 0.42
C ALA A 132 1.38 2.56 1.14
N THR A 133 1.08 3.38 2.15
CA THR A 133 2.08 3.98 3.04
C THR A 133 1.86 3.49 4.46
N ILE A 134 2.93 3.07 5.12
CA ILE A 134 2.94 2.70 6.53
C ILE A 134 3.38 3.92 7.34
N MET A 135 2.53 4.29 8.29
CA MET A 135 2.85 5.31 9.29
C MET A 135 3.21 4.66 10.63
N SER A 136 3.99 5.37 11.43
CA SER A 136 4.42 4.94 12.76
C SER A 136 3.27 4.71 13.75
N GLU A 137 2.10 5.31 13.50
CA GLU A 137 0.90 5.12 14.33
C GLU A 137 0.24 3.76 14.07
N MET A 138 0.15 2.89 15.09
CA MET A 138 -0.40 1.53 14.95
C MET A 138 -1.81 1.48 14.35
N LYS A 139 -2.68 2.44 14.65
CA LYS A 139 -4.06 2.49 14.10
C LYS A 139 -4.09 2.66 12.58
N SER A 140 -2.99 3.12 11.98
CA SER A 140 -2.88 3.32 10.53
C SER A 140 -2.61 2.02 9.75
N LEU A 141 -2.20 0.94 10.42
CA LEU A 141 -1.70 -0.29 9.79
C LEU A 141 -2.78 -1.19 9.17
N THR A 142 -4.03 -1.02 9.57
CA THR A 142 -5.16 -1.78 9.00
C THR A 142 -5.27 -1.59 7.49
N THR A 143 -5.10 -0.36 6.99
CA THR A 143 -5.21 -0.10 5.55
C THR A 143 -4.07 -0.75 4.75
N PRO A 144 -2.78 -0.55 5.08
CA PRO A 144 -1.67 -1.28 4.48
C PRO A 144 -1.85 -2.80 4.53
N TYR A 145 -2.30 -3.34 5.67
CA TYR A 145 -2.55 -4.78 5.83
C TYR A 145 -3.55 -5.31 4.80
N TYR A 146 -4.70 -4.64 4.65
CA TYR A 146 -5.71 -5.05 3.66
C TYR A 146 -5.28 -4.79 2.21
N VAL A 147 -4.42 -3.80 1.95
CA VAL A 147 -3.81 -3.62 0.63
C VAL A 147 -2.90 -4.79 0.30
N ILE A 148 -2.07 -5.24 1.26
CA ILE A 148 -1.21 -6.42 1.09
C ILE A 148 -2.07 -7.65 0.81
N TYR A 149 -3.12 -7.87 1.60
CA TYR A 149 -4.07 -8.98 1.39
C TYR A 149 -4.63 -8.98 -0.04
N LYS A 150 -5.21 -7.86 -0.49
CA LYS A 150 -5.83 -7.76 -1.83
C LYS A 150 -4.82 -8.03 -2.94
N ASN A 151 -3.64 -7.43 -2.85
CA ASN A 151 -2.59 -7.64 -3.84
C ASN A 151 -2.11 -9.10 -3.86
N ILE A 152 -1.88 -9.73 -2.69
CA ILE A 152 -1.46 -11.13 -2.61
C ILE A 152 -2.51 -12.06 -3.22
N ILE A 153 -3.80 -11.85 -2.94
CA ILE A 153 -4.90 -12.64 -3.53
C ILE A 153 -4.91 -12.53 -5.06
N GLU A 154 -4.56 -11.37 -5.60
CA GLU A 154 -4.44 -11.15 -7.05
C GLU A 154 -3.08 -11.57 -7.64
N GLY A 155 -2.13 -12.00 -6.80
CA GLY A 155 -0.77 -12.35 -7.20
C GLY A 155 0.15 -11.15 -7.49
N ASN A 156 -0.27 -9.95 -7.11
CA ASN A 156 0.44 -8.69 -7.32
C ASN A 156 1.47 -8.40 -6.21
N HIS A 157 2.57 -7.72 -6.56
CA HIS A 157 3.52 -7.17 -5.59
C HIS A 157 2.94 -5.94 -4.90
N THR A 158 3.13 -5.84 -3.59
CA THR A 158 2.73 -4.67 -2.81
C THR A 158 3.93 -3.81 -2.50
N VAL A 159 3.88 -2.53 -2.90
CA VAL A 159 4.85 -1.53 -2.48
C VAL A 159 4.30 -0.79 -1.26
N LEU A 160 5.10 -0.75 -0.21
CA LEU A 160 4.80 -0.14 1.07
C LEU A 160 5.81 0.97 1.35
N LEU A 161 5.41 2.20 1.03
CA LEU A 161 6.17 3.39 1.39
C LEU A 161 6.23 3.52 2.91
N LEU A 162 7.35 3.99 3.45
CA LEU A 162 7.52 4.20 4.88
C LEU A 162 7.46 5.69 5.21
N GLU A 163 6.86 6.03 6.35
CA GLU A 163 6.69 7.41 6.78
C GLU A 163 8.03 8.16 6.82
N TYR A 164 8.01 9.35 6.22
CA TYR A 164 9.01 10.38 6.40
C TYR A 164 8.34 11.62 7.00
N ASN A 165 8.90 12.11 8.11
CA ASN A 165 8.47 13.32 8.75
C ASN A 165 9.64 14.30 8.84
N GLN A 166 9.62 15.31 7.96
CA GLN A 166 10.67 16.32 7.86
C GLN A 166 10.84 17.12 9.15
N ASP A 167 9.75 17.51 9.81
CA ASP A 167 9.80 18.37 11.00
C ASP A 167 10.42 17.66 12.21
N LYS A 168 10.28 16.33 12.26
CA LYS A 168 10.86 15.48 13.32
C LYS A 168 12.18 14.81 12.92
N ASP A 169 12.66 15.04 11.71
CA ASP A 169 13.77 14.30 11.08
C ASP A 169 13.62 12.77 11.27
N PHE A 170 12.41 12.28 11.05
CA PHE A 170 12.03 10.90 11.36
C PHE A 170 11.78 10.11 10.07
N PHE A 171 12.35 8.90 10.04
CA PHE A 171 12.07 7.87 9.04
C PHE A 171 11.65 6.61 9.76
N LEU A 172 10.53 6.02 9.33
CA LEU A 172 10.11 4.73 9.88
C LEU A 172 11.07 3.63 9.44
N ASP A 173 11.62 2.90 10.42
CA ASP A 173 12.51 1.76 10.18
C ASP A 173 11.71 0.59 9.58
N PRO A 174 12.22 -0.10 8.53
CA PRO A 174 11.57 -1.28 7.97
C PRO A 174 11.22 -2.36 8.99
N LYS A 175 12.04 -2.56 10.03
CA LYS A 175 11.79 -3.55 11.09
C LYS A 175 10.55 -3.18 11.90
N ASP A 176 10.39 -1.90 12.23
CA ASP A 176 9.23 -1.42 12.99
C ASP A 176 7.95 -1.53 12.16
N ALA A 177 8.03 -1.21 10.86
CA ALA A 177 6.92 -1.40 9.93
C ALA A 177 6.49 -2.88 9.83
N LEU A 178 7.44 -3.79 9.64
CA LEU A 178 7.18 -5.23 9.56
C LEU A 178 6.64 -5.81 10.88
N ASN A 179 7.18 -5.37 12.02
CA ASN A 179 6.67 -5.75 13.34
C ASN A 179 5.24 -5.27 13.55
N GLY A 180 4.93 -4.02 13.17
CA GLY A 180 3.56 -3.49 13.23
C GLY A 180 2.57 -4.31 12.40
N LEU A 181 2.98 -4.75 11.19
CA LEU A 181 2.17 -5.64 10.36
C LEU A 181 1.94 -7.02 11.01
N LEU A 182 2.97 -7.59 11.65
CA LEU A 182 2.84 -8.84 12.41
C LEU A 182 1.90 -8.70 13.62
N GLU A 183 1.94 -7.57 14.34
CA GLU A 183 0.98 -7.30 15.42
C GLU A 183 -0.43 -7.12 14.88
N THR A 184 -0.59 -6.48 13.72
CA THR A 184 -1.90 -6.34 13.06
C THR A 184 -2.47 -7.70 12.69
N GLU A 185 -1.64 -8.62 12.16
CA GLU A 185 -2.04 -9.99 11.87
C GLU A 185 -2.63 -10.70 13.10
N LYS A 186 -2.05 -10.54 14.30
CA LYS A 186 -2.56 -11.20 15.52
C LYS A 186 -4.00 -10.80 15.84
N GLY A 187 -4.41 -9.58 15.48
CA GLY A 187 -5.78 -9.11 15.64
C GLY A 187 -6.71 -9.52 14.49
N GLN A 188 -6.19 -9.66 13.27
CA GLN A 188 -6.99 -9.98 12.09
C GLN A 188 -7.18 -11.50 11.90
N ILE A 189 -6.16 -12.30 12.22
CA ILE A 189 -6.13 -13.77 12.14
C ILE A 189 -6.58 -14.25 10.74
N ARG A 190 -5.93 -13.71 9.69
CA ARG A 190 -6.25 -14.01 8.29
C ARG A 190 -5.11 -14.68 7.52
N ASN A 191 -3.97 -14.92 8.16
CA ASN A 191 -2.76 -15.49 7.60
C ASN A 191 -2.25 -14.73 6.35
N VAL A 192 -2.30 -13.40 6.41
CA VAL A 192 -1.82 -12.53 5.31
C VAL A 192 -0.33 -12.29 5.45
N ILE A 193 0.14 -12.05 6.67
CA ILE A 193 1.54 -11.84 6.98
C ILE A 193 1.96 -12.75 8.12
N SER A 194 3.14 -13.34 8.02
CA SER A 194 3.73 -14.18 9.06
C SER A 194 5.23 -13.91 9.17
N PRO A 195 5.91 -14.40 10.22
CA PRO A 195 7.37 -14.36 10.27
C PRO A 195 8.05 -15.06 9.08
N SER A 196 7.34 -15.92 8.34
CA SER A 196 7.84 -16.60 7.15
C SER A 196 7.56 -15.87 5.84
N THR A 197 6.81 -14.76 5.86
CA THR A 197 6.53 -13.94 4.67
C THR A 197 7.83 -13.41 4.10
N TYR A 198 8.02 -13.58 2.79
CA TYR A 198 9.17 -13.07 2.06
C TYR A 198 8.97 -11.60 1.73
N VAL A 199 9.98 -10.77 1.96
CA VAL A 199 9.94 -9.32 1.72
C VAL A 199 11.24 -8.85 1.08
N ILE A 200 11.18 -7.70 0.43
CA ILE A 200 12.32 -7.00 -0.16
C ILE A 200 12.38 -5.61 0.45
N ILE A 201 13.54 -5.22 0.97
CA ILE A 201 13.82 -3.89 1.47
C ILE A 201 14.71 -3.18 0.45
N ALA A 202 14.14 -2.15 -0.16
CA ALA A 202 14.83 -1.28 -1.09
C ALA A 202 15.25 0.00 -0.36
N SER A 203 16.56 0.20 -0.24
CA SER A 203 17.16 1.33 0.47
C SER A 203 17.80 2.29 -0.51
N ARG A 204 17.44 3.57 -0.39
CA ARG A 204 18.09 4.69 -1.08
C ARG A 204 18.22 4.49 -2.59
N ILE A 205 17.14 4.04 -3.22
CA ILE A 205 17.09 3.81 -4.66
C ILE A 205 17.50 5.09 -5.41
N GLY A 206 18.45 4.96 -6.34
CA GLY A 206 19.01 6.07 -7.11
C GLY A 206 20.23 6.76 -6.47
N PHE A 207 20.60 6.43 -5.24
CA PHE A 207 21.83 6.92 -4.60
C PHE A 207 23.00 5.97 -4.87
N LYS A 208 24.25 6.46 -4.81
CA LYS A 208 25.46 5.61 -4.87
C LYS A 208 25.50 4.51 -3.79
N ASP A 209 24.85 4.86 -2.69
CA ASP A 209 24.51 4.10 -1.51
C ASP A 209 23.57 2.89 -1.60
N GLN A 210 22.88 2.79 -2.73
CA GLN A 210 21.70 1.95 -2.88
C GLN A 210 21.96 0.51 -2.41
N SER A 211 21.01 -0.06 -1.68
CA SER A 211 21.03 -1.47 -1.32
C SER A 211 19.65 -2.09 -1.45
N ILE A 212 19.64 -3.37 -1.80
CA ILE A 212 18.44 -4.20 -1.93
C ILE A 212 18.72 -5.45 -1.12
N ILE A 213 17.92 -5.68 -0.08
CA ILE A 213 18.06 -6.84 0.79
C ILE A 213 16.71 -7.55 0.85
N SER A 214 16.69 -8.85 0.60
CA SER A 214 15.47 -9.66 0.61
C SER A 214 15.59 -10.89 1.48
N GLY A 215 14.47 -11.38 1.99
CA GLY A 215 14.42 -12.53 2.87
C GLY A 215 13.09 -12.63 3.62
N LYS A 216 12.98 -13.63 4.49
CA LYS A 216 11.82 -13.77 5.36
C LYS A 216 11.86 -12.70 6.45
N ILE A 217 10.70 -12.22 6.89
CA ILE A 217 10.61 -11.25 7.99
C ILE A 217 11.40 -11.72 9.22
N SER A 218 11.32 -13.01 9.57
CA SER A 218 12.06 -13.62 10.68
C SER A 218 13.58 -13.54 10.54
N SER A 219 14.11 -13.79 9.35
CA SER A 219 15.55 -13.75 9.04
C SER A 219 16.08 -12.31 9.03
N LEU A 220 15.25 -11.34 8.64
CA LEU A 220 15.62 -9.94 8.50
C LEU A 220 15.58 -9.12 9.79
N LYS A 221 15.14 -9.70 10.92
CA LYS A 221 14.94 -8.98 12.19
C LYS A 221 16.17 -8.23 12.72
N LYS A 222 17.38 -8.74 12.43
CA LYS A 222 18.66 -8.19 12.92
C LYS A 222 19.49 -7.55 11.82
N THR A 223 18.93 -7.42 10.62
CA THR A 223 19.63 -6.86 9.48
C THR A 223 19.73 -5.34 9.59
N ASP A 224 20.88 -4.79 9.25
CA ASP A 224 21.05 -3.35 9.03
C ASP A 224 20.74 -3.04 7.56
N PHE A 225 19.73 -2.19 7.34
CA PHE A 225 19.31 -1.77 5.99
C PHE A 225 20.04 -0.51 5.51
N GLY A 226 20.97 0.01 6.31
CA GLY A 226 21.69 1.23 6.04
C GLY A 226 20.87 2.48 6.36
N LYS A 227 21.22 3.59 5.71
CA LYS A 227 20.54 4.88 5.93
C LYS A 227 19.22 4.96 5.16
N PRO A 228 18.22 5.71 5.66
CA PRO A 228 16.99 5.99 4.92
C PRO A 228 17.23 6.85 3.66
N PRO A 229 16.22 6.98 2.76
CA PRO A 229 14.89 6.37 2.85
C PRO A 229 14.86 4.89 2.48
N HIS A 230 13.88 4.17 3.03
CA HIS A 230 13.62 2.76 2.75
C HIS A 230 12.20 2.56 2.21
N THR A 231 11.99 1.47 1.50
CA THR A 231 10.67 1.01 1.07
C THR A 231 10.60 -0.50 1.23
N VAL A 232 9.47 -1.00 1.72
CA VAL A 232 9.21 -2.43 1.86
C VAL A 232 8.41 -2.87 0.64
N ILE A 233 8.78 -3.99 0.03
CA ILE A 233 8.00 -4.65 -1.02
C ILE A 233 7.65 -6.05 -0.52
N ILE A 234 6.37 -6.39 -0.57
CA ILE A 234 5.89 -7.76 -0.33
C ILE A 234 5.52 -8.33 -1.70
N PRO A 235 6.34 -9.20 -2.29
CA PRO A 235 6.01 -9.78 -3.58
C PRO A 235 4.79 -10.69 -3.47
N GLY A 236 3.88 -10.60 -4.45
CA GLY A 236 2.90 -11.65 -4.72
C GLY A 236 3.54 -12.84 -5.42
N ARG A 237 2.86 -13.40 -6.43
CA ARG A 237 3.39 -14.52 -7.22
C ARG A 237 4.64 -14.07 -7.94
N LEU A 238 5.78 -14.75 -7.77
CA LEU A 238 7.01 -14.43 -8.50
C LEU A 238 7.06 -15.20 -9.83
N HIS A 239 7.50 -14.52 -10.88
CA HIS A 239 7.92 -15.18 -12.12
C HIS A 239 9.36 -15.67 -11.95
N PHE A 240 9.75 -16.75 -12.63
CA PHE A 240 11.09 -17.33 -12.46
C PHE A 240 12.20 -16.31 -12.75
N THR A 241 12.02 -15.44 -13.75
CA THR A 241 12.96 -14.35 -14.06
C THR A 241 13.10 -13.32 -12.94
N GLU A 242 12.02 -13.05 -12.21
CA GLU A 242 12.06 -12.13 -11.05
C GLU A 242 12.81 -12.78 -9.89
N SER A 243 12.55 -14.07 -9.64
CA SER A 243 13.28 -14.86 -8.64
C SER A 243 14.77 -14.91 -8.95
N ASP A 244 15.15 -15.14 -10.21
CA ASP A 244 16.55 -15.15 -10.66
C ASP A 244 17.19 -13.76 -10.51
N ALA A 245 16.48 -12.70 -10.93
CA ALA A 245 16.98 -11.34 -10.82
C ALA A 245 17.18 -10.91 -9.36
N LEU A 246 16.22 -11.22 -8.46
CA LEU A 246 16.33 -10.90 -7.03
C LEU A 246 17.56 -11.53 -6.37
N LYS A 247 17.92 -12.76 -6.75
CA LYS A 247 19.11 -13.45 -6.25
C LYS A 247 20.41 -12.78 -6.67
N ILE A 248 20.40 -12.09 -7.82
CA ILE A 248 21.60 -11.51 -8.43
C ILE A 248 21.74 -10.02 -8.07
N PHE A 249 20.64 -9.27 -8.04
CA PHE A 249 20.67 -7.80 -7.94
C PHE A 249 20.82 -7.29 -6.50
N GLY A 250 20.56 -8.12 -5.49
CA GLY A 250 20.61 -7.75 -4.09
C GLY A 250 21.17 -8.83 -3.17
N GLN A 251 21.19 -8.54 -1.88
CA GLN A 251 21.53 -9.51 -0.85
C GLN A 251 20.29 -10.35 -0.51
N CYS A 252 20.28 -11.60 -0.97
CA CYS A 252 19.20 -12.56 -0.73
C CYS A 252 19.54 -13.41 0.50
N VAL A 253 18.90 -13.13 1.64
CA VAL A 253 19.14 -13.86 2.91
C VAL A 253 18.44 -15.23 2.93
N ASP A 254 17.26 -15.31 2.33
CA ASP A 254 16.51 -16.55 2.11
C ASP A 254 16.21 -16.70 0.61
N GLU A 255 16.03 -17.93 0.14
CA GLU A 255 15.52 -18.20 -1.22
C GLU A 255 14.17 -17.49 -1.46
N PRO A 256 13.97 -16.83 -2.62
CA PRO A 256 12.69 -16.23 -2.98
C PRO A 256 11.55 -17.25 -2.91
N PHE A 257 10.46 -16.85 -2.29
CA PHE A 257 9.29 -17.68 -2.03
C PHE A 257 8.01 -16.96 -2.45
N ASP A 258 7.02 -17.70 -2.95
CA ASP A 258 5.72 -17.18 -3.34
C ASP A 258 4.81 -17.01 -2.11
N ASN A 259 4.58 -15.76 -1.71
CA ASN A 259 3.72 -15.47 -0.57
C ASN A 259 2.25 -15.88 -0.78
N THR A 260 1.81 -16.05 -2.02
CA THR A 260 0.40 -16.35 -2.35
C THR A 260 -0.02 -17.75 -1.96
N GLU A 261 0.92 -18.70 -1.85
CA GLU A 261 0.62 -20.09 -1.52
C GLU A 261 0.02 -20.28 -0.12
N LYS A 262 0.26 -19.32 0.80
CA LYS A 262 -0.16 -19.41 2.20
C LYS A 262 -1.39 -18.56 2.53
N THR A 263 -1.80 -17.67 1.62
CA THR A 263 -2.87 -16.72 1.88
C THR A 263 -4.14 -17.16 1.15
N GLU A 264 -5.17 -17.49 1.93
CA GLU A 264 -6.48 -17.84 1.40
C GLU A 264 -7.41 -16.63 1.36
N LYS A 265 -8.41 -16.64 0.47
CA LYS A 265 -9.43 -15.61 0.49
C LYS A 265 -10.18 -15.60 1.82
N ILE A 266 -10.52 -14.41 2.31
CA ILE A 266 -11.28 -14.22 3.56
C ILE A 266 -12.63 -14.96 3.47
N SER A 267 -13.28 -14.93 2.31
CA SER A 267 -14.51 -15.68 2.03
C SER A 267 -14.35 -17.17 2.33
N ILE A 268 -13.32 -17.81 1.76
CA ILE A 268 -13.01 -19.21 1.98
C ILE A 268 -12.74 -19.50 3.47
N GLN A 269 -11.95 -18.65 4.14
CA GLN A 269 -11.66 -18.80 5.57
C GLN A 269 -12.93 -18.72 6.42
N MET A 270 -13.83 -17.78 6.10
CA MET A 270 -15.11 -17.65 6.78
C MET A 270 -15.98 -18.89 6.56
N MET A 271 -16.10 -19.36 5.32
CA MET A 271 -16.91 -20.53 4.99
C MET A 271 -16.41 -21.80 5.71
N LYS A 272 -15.09 -21.99 5.82
CA LYS A 272 -14.49 -23.10 6.60
C LYS A 272 -14.85 -23.07 8.09
N LYS A 273 -15.17 -21.90 8.65
CA LYS A 273 -15.62 -21.75 10.05
C LYS A 273 -17.14 -21.89 10.16
N TYR A 274 -17.88 -21.10 9.39
CA TYR A 274 -19.33 -20.93 9.59
C TYR A 274 -20.15 -22.11 9.08
N VAL A 275 -19.78 -22.75 7.97
CA VAL A 275 -20.54 -23.90 7.45
C VAL A 275 -20.62 -25.05 8.46
N PRO A 276 -19.52 -25.55 9.03
CA PRO A 276 -19.59 -26.59 10.04
C PRO A 276 -20.37 -26.18 11.29
N MET A 277 -20.19 -24.92 11.73
CA MET A 277 -20.88 -24.37 12.90
C MET A 277 -22.39 -24.34 12.73
N VAL A 278 -22.88 -23.85 11.59
CA VAL A 278 -24.31 -23.78 11.27
C VAL A 278 -24.88 -25.18 11.10
N ARG A 279 -24.16 -26.11 10.44
CA ARG A 279 -24.59 -27.51 10.31
C ARG A 279 -24.77 -28.16 11.69
N GLU A 280 -23.80 -28.00 12.58
CA GLU A 280 -23.88 -28.53 13.95
C GLU A 280 -25.04 -27.89 14.73
N ALA A 281 -25.24 -26.58 14.60
CA ALA A 281 -26.34 -25.87 15.24
C ALA A 281 -27.72 -26.33 14.72
N LEU A 282 -27.81 -26.64 13.42
CA LEU A 282 -29.01 -27.17 12.79
C LEU A 282 -29.31 -28.59 13.28
N GLU A 283 -28.31 -29.47 13.34
CA GLU A 283 -28.43 -30.84 13.87
C GLU A 283 -28.90 -30.86 15.34
N GLU A 284 -28.48 -29.89 16.16
CA GLU A 284 -28.93 -29.74 17.55
C GLU A 284 -30.40 -29.29 17.65
N VAL A 285 -30.85 -28.41 16.75
CA VAL A 285 -32.17 -27.77 16.85
C VAL A 285 -33.27 -28.59 16.19
N GLU A 286 -32.95 -29.33 15.12
CA GLU A 286 -33.92 -30.12 14.34
C GLU A 286 -34.79 -31.07 15.19
N PRO A 287 -34.25 -31.83 16.17
CA PRO A 287 -35.05 -32.72 17.01
C PRO A 287 -36.09 -32.00 17.87
N LEU A 288 -35.86 -30.73 18.23
CA LEU A 288 -36.74 -29.93 19.11
C LEU A 288 -38.02 -29.47 18.40
N TYR A 289 -38.03 -29.54 17.08
CA TYR A 289 -39.10 -29.05 16.20
C TYR A 289 -39.66 -30.12 15.26
N LYS A 290 -39.15 -31.35 15.33
CA LYS A 290 -39.48 -32.45 14.40
C LYS A 290 -40.98 -32.72 14.23
N ASP A 291 -41.76 -32.58 15.30
CA ASP A 291 -43.21 -32.82 15.31
C ASP A 291 -44.05 -31.56 15.01
N GLN A 292 -43.41 -30.40 14.81
CA GLN A 292 -44.07 -29.11 14.62
C GLN A 292 -44.04 -28.69 13.15
N LYS A 293 -45.12 -29.01 12.41
CA LYS A 293 -45.23 -28.77 10.96
C LYS A 293 -44.95 -27.32 10.54
N GLU A 294 -45.28 -26.35 11.38
CA GLU A 294 -45.09 -24.92 11.09
C GLU A 294 -43.61 -24.52 10.98
N PHE A 295 -42.68 -25.30 11.55
CA PHE A 295 -41.24 -25.03 11.51
C PHE A 295 -40.47 -25.86 10.47
N GLN A 296 -41.11 -26.86 9.84
CA GLN A 296 -40.44 -27.72 8.85
C GLN A 296 -39.89 -26.93 7.65
N GLY A 297 -40.64 -25.95 7.14
CA GLY A 297 -40.17 -25.10 6.05
C GLY A 297 -38.98 -24.21 6.45
N ILE A 298 -38.84 -23.85 7.72
CA ILE A 298 -37.69 -23.06 8.21
C ILE A 298 -36.44 -23.94 8.26
N LEU A 299 -36.56 -25.16 8.80
CA LEU A 299 -35.47 -26.13 8.85
C LEU A 299 -35.00 -26.53 7.44
N GLU A 300 -35.94 -26.78 6.52
CA GLU A 300 -35.63 -27.10 5.13
C GLU A 300 -34.90 -25.95 4.44
N ASN A 301 -35.40 -24.71 4.57
CA ASN A 301 -34.73 -23.54 4.01
C ASN A 301 -33.34 -23.32 4.59
N ALA A 302 -33.14 -23.52 5.90
CA ALA A 302 -31.82 -23.40 6.53
C ALA A 302 -30.83 -24.40 5.90
N GLU A 303 -31.21 -25.67 5.74
CA GLU A 303 -30.36 -26.68 5.10
C GLU A 303 -30.09 -26.35 3.62
N LEU A 304 -31.09 -25.87 2.88
CA LEU A 304 -30.92 -25.43 1.49
C LEU A 304 -29.95 -24.26 1.39
N TYR A 305 -30.05 -23.26 2.27
CA TYR A 305 -29.11 -22.13 2.29
C TYR A 305 -27.67 -22.56 2.61
N VAL A 306 -27.47 -23.55 3.49
CA VAL A 306 -26.13 -24.12 3.74
C VAL A 306 -25.58 -24.77 2.47
N LYS A 307 -26.37 -25.61 1.78
CA LYS A 307 -25.96 -26.27 0.53
C LYS A 307 -25.66 -25.26 -0.57
N ASP A 308 -26.51 -24.25 -0.72
CA ASP A 308 -26.31 -23.16 -1.67
C ASP A 308 -25.01 -22.41 -1.34
N ALA A 309 -24.72 -22.16 -0.07
CA ALA A 309 -23.49 -21.49 0.33
C ALA A 309 -22.23 -22.28 -0.08
N GLU A 310 -22.22 -23.61 0.10
CA GLU A 310 -21.15 -24.49 -0.37
C GLU A 310 -21.04 -24.47 -1.90
N LYS A 311 -22.18 -24.58 -2.61
CA LYS A 311 -22.23 -24.59 -4.07
C LYS A 311 -21.74 -23.27 -4.66
N PHE A 312 -22.19 -22.13 -4.15
CA PHE A 312 -21.75 -20.81 -4.59
C PHE A 312 -20.27 -20.60 -4.35
N LEU A 313 -19.72 -21.11 -3.25
CA LEU A 313 -18.28 -21.04 -2.99
C LEU A 313 -17.48 -21.84 -4.02
N GLU A 314 -17.92 -23.07 -4.34
CA GLU A 314 -17.30 -23.89 -5.39
C GLU A 314 -17.33 -23.21 -6.75
N ASP A 315 -18.43 -22.51 -7.07
CA ASP A 315 -18.62 -21.79 -8.32
C ASP A 315 -17.88 -20.43 -8.35
N GLY A 316 -17.14 -20.09 -7.29
CA GLY A 316 -16.37 -18.84 -7.16
C GLY A 316 -17.22 -17.59 -6.89
N GLN A 317 -18.47 -17.77 -6.48
CA GLN A 317 -19.42 -16.72 -6.12
C GLN A 317 -19.33 -16.40 -4.62
N ASP A 318 -18.14 -15.96 -4.19
CA ASP A 318 -17.78 -15.74 -2.80
C ASP A 318 -18.80 -14.89 -2.00
N GLU A 319 -19.32 -13.81 -2.59
CA GLU A 319 -20.27 -12.90 -1.92
C GLU A 319 -21.62 -13.57 -1.67
N VAL A 320 -22.12 -14.33 -2.65
CA VAL A 320 -23.39 -15.04 -2.57
C VAL A 320 -23.29 -16.22 -1.60
N ALA A 321 -22.13 -16.88 -1.56
CA ALA A 321 -21.83 -17.91 -0.59
C ALA A 321 -21.92 -17.39 0.85
N ILE A 322 -21.27 -16.26 1.15
CA ILE A 322 -21.29 -15.64 2.48
C ILE A 322 -22.72 -15.20 2.87
N LEU A 323 -23.47 -14.62 1.94
CA LEU A 323 -24.86 -14.23 2.20
C LEU A 323 -25.72 -15.45 2.51
N SER A 324 -25.57 -16.53 1.75
CA SER A 324 -26.35 -17.76 1.92
C SER A 324 -26.09 -18.40 3.28
N ILE A 325 -24.83 -18.51 3.72
CA ILE A 325 -24.54 -19.06 5.05
C ILE A 325 -25.05 -18.15 6.16
N GLY A 326 -25.02 -16.82 5.98
CA GLY A 326 -25.58 -15.87 6.95
C GLY A 326 -27.10 -15.98 7.09
N TYR A 327 -27.82 -16.26 5.99
CA TYR A 327 -29.26 -16.54 6.06
C TYR A 327 -29.55 -17.84 6.81
N ALA A 328 -28.80 -18.90 6.55
CA ALA A 328 -28.93 -20.16 7.28
C ALA A 328 -28.68 -19.97 8.78
N ASP A 329 -27.58 -19.30 9.14
CA ASP A 329 -27.21 -19.00 10.53
C ASP A 329 -28.33 -18.24 11.26
N GLY A 330 -28.86 -17.17 10.65
CA GLY A 330 -29.95 -16.40 11.24
C GLY A 330 -31.25 -17.18 11.43
N LEU A 331 -31.60 -18.09 10.52
CA LEU A 331 -32.77 -18.97 10.69
C LEU A 331 -32.56 -19.97 11.83
N VAL A 332 -31.37 -20.57 11.91
CA VAL A 332 -31.04 -21.56 12.94
C VAL A 332 -31.01 -20.90 14.32
N ASP A 333 -30.37 -19.74 14.46
CA ASP A 333 -30.31 -19.00 15.72
C ASP A 333 -31.70 -18.56 16.20
N ALA A 334 -32.60 -18.16 15.30
CA ALA A 334 -33.97 -17.84 15.66
C ALA A 334 -34.70 -19.05 16.28
N LEU A 335 -34.51 -20.25 15.72
CA LEU A 335 -35.06 -21.49 16.27
C LEU A 335 -34.44 -21.86 17.62
N ARG A 336 -33.14 -21.66 17.79
CA ARG A 336 -32.42 -21.90 19.05
C ARG A 336 -32.95 -21.00 20.17
N LEU A 337 -33.02 -19.69 19.91
CA LEU A 337 -33.51 -18.70 20.87
C LEU A 337 -34.95 -18.98 21.30
N ALA A 338 -35.81 -19.42 20.38
CA ALA A 338 -37.19 -19.79 20.68
C ALA A 338 -37.32 -21.02 21.62
N LYS A 339 -36.26 -21.83 21.80
CA LYS A 339 -36.18 -22.90 22.81
C LYS A 339 -35.33 -22.53 24.02
N GLY A 340 -34.92 -21.27 24.15
CA GLY A 340 -34.06 -20.82 25.24
C GLY A 340 -32.63 -21.33 25.14
N LEU A 341 -32.18 -21.73 23.93
CA LEU A 341 -30.80 -22.05 23.66
C LEU A 341 -30.05 -20.78 23.23
N GLU A 342 -28.80 -20.66 23.67
CA GLU A 342 -27.92 -19.58 23.22
C GLU A 342 -27.48 -19.78 21.75
N PRO A 343 -27.26 -18.69 21.01
CA PRO A 343 -26.63 -18.72 19.69
C PRO A 343 -25.24 -19.40 19.72
N LYS A 344 -24.86 -20.07 18.63
CA LYS A 344 -23.47 -20.56 18.47
C LYS A 344 -22.65 -19.47 17.77
N MET A 345 -21.83 -18.71 18.51
CA MET A 345 -20.90 -17.68 17.97
C MET A 345 -19.47 -18.18 17.75
#